data_AF-A0A0G0NWN1-F1
#
_entry.id   AF-A0A0G0NWN1-F1
#
_cell.length_a   1.000
_cell.length_b   1.000
_cell.length_c   1.000
_cell.angle_alpha   90.00
_cell.angle_beta   90.00
_cell.angle_gamma   90.00
#
_symmetry.space_group_name_H-M   'P 1'
#
loop_
_entity.id
_entity.type
_entity.pdbx_description
1 polymer ?
#
loop_
_entity_poly.entity_id
_entity_poly.type
_entity_poly.pdbx_seq_one_letter_code
_entity_poly.pdbx_strand_id
1 'polypeptide(L)'
;MFKLSKSKNLNFAEIYHKAQSVYDEIPLVKRTRRRRAIFKFLKYFSIFILGVFAILAITFGSNVLSLMKVYQSSISGKYYLEQAIEKTKSQEFEQAISFSSQSTEDFNQAIDAFDEFKNGFLSSNVPYFNSQFNNVSYLLNSAEILSRSVNQGSAFANELQNLLDDNKKLTYSLFNPEEKKRIIGRLYQSAPELNGMQANLELALMDLEKIQYNGILLPAKGKIEDVKTKVRTAADLLKQAIPMSQVLPALAGYPKPSTFLVLLQNSDELRPTGGFLGTYGILETEAGDINRFETHDIYHMDMPVKDLVNLDPPAPIKTYLNKKWYMRDANWSPDWPSAARQIE
;
A
#
# COMPACT_ATOMS: atom_id res chain seq x y z
N MET A 1 17.31 -106.37 -57.23
CA MET A 1 18.60 -106.99 -56.87
C MET A 1 19.69 -105.93 -57.05
N PHE A 2 19.98 -105.13 -56.01
CA PHE A 2 21.12 -104.21 -55.96
C PHE A 2 21.84 -104.44 -54.63
N LYS A 3 23.08 -104.92 -54.69
CA LYS A 3 23.91 -105.20 -53.50
C LYS A 3 24.52 -103.89 -53.00
N LEU A 4 24.07 -103.42 -51.84
CA LEU A 4 24.72 -102.32 -51.11
C LEU A 4 25.84 -102.87 -50.23
N SER A 5 27.05 -102.37 -50.50
CA SER A 5 28.30 -102.67 -49.81
C SER A 5 28.34 -102.04 -48.40
N LYS A 6 29.07 -102.72 -47.52
CA LYS A 6 29.19 -102.52 -46.07
C LYS A 6 29.85 -101.18 -45.68
N SER A 7 29.40 -100.67 -44.52
CA SER A 7 30.15 -99.86 -43.54
C SER A 7 30.66 -98.49 -43.99
N LYS A 8 29.92 -97.44 -43.62
CA LYS A 8 30.47 -96.09 -43.36
C LYS A 8 30.49 -95.89 -41.84
N ASN A 9 31.57 -96.25 -41.17
CA ASN A 9 31.83 -95.73 -39.83
C ASN A 9 32.28 -94.29 -40.00
N LEU A 10 31.46 -93.34 -39.53
CA LEU A 10 31.86 -91.94 -39.40
C LEU A 10 33.08 -91.87 -38.47
N ASN A 11 34.20 -91.37 -38.99
CA ASN A 11 35.40 -91.14 -38.20
C ASN A 11 35.22 -89.88 -37.34
N PHE A 12 34.61 -90.06 -36.17
CA PHE A 12 34.34 -88.98 -35.22
C PHE A 12 35.60 -88.24 -34.79
N ALA A 13 36.79 -88.87 -34.81
CA ALA A 13 38.05 -88.20 -34.51
C ALA A 13 38.44 -87.18 -35.58
N GLU A 14 38.22 -87.48 -36.86
CA GLU A 14 38.50 -86.52 -37.94
C GLU A 14 37.52 -85.33 -37.92
N ILE A 15 36.25 -85.60 -37.62
CA ILE A 15 35.23 -84.56 -37.44
C ILE A 15 35.56 -83.68 -36.23
N TYR A 16 36.00 -84.29 -35.11
CA TYR A 16 36.42 -83.58 -33.92
C TYR A 16 37.64 -82.68 -34.18
N HIS A 17 38.68 -83.20 -34.84
CA HIS A 17 39.87 -82.40 -35.14
C HIS A 17 39.60 -81.27 -36.14
N LYS A 18 38.76 -81.49 -37.15
CA LYS A 18 38.32 -80.40 -38.05
C LYS A 18 37.46 -79.37 -37.31
N ALA A 19 36.52 -79.80 -36.48
CA ALA A 19 35.70 -78.89 -35.68
C ALA A 19 36.55 -78.08 -34.68
N GLN A 20 37.59 -78.69 -34.11
CA GLN A 20 38.52 -78.03 -33.21
C GLN A 20 39.40 -77.01 -33.93
N SER A 21 39.91 -77.33 -35.13
CA SER A 21 40.65 -76.35 -35.95
C SER A 21 39.81 -75.14 -36.33
N VAL A 22 38.52 -75.33 -36.64
CA VAL A 22 37.59 -74.24 -36.93
C VAL A 22 37.23 -73.45 -35.67
N TYR A 23 37.14 -74.10 -34.52
CA TYR A 23 36.92 -73.44 -33.23
C TYR A 23 38.10 -72.56 -32.82
N ASP A 24 39.32 -73.04 -33.05
CA ASP A 24 40.57 -72.35 -32.69
C ASP A 24 40.89 -71.17 -33.64
N GLU A 25 40.32 -71.15 -34.85
CA GLU A 25 40.40 -70.03 -35.80
C GLU A 25 39.35 -68.94 -35.56
N ILE A 26 38.35 -69.16 -34.71
CA ILE A 26 37.36 -68.12 -34.35
C ILE A 26 38.02 -67.16 -33.35
N PRO A 27 38.29 -65.88 -33.71
CA PRO A 27 38.97 -64.96 -32.82
C PRO A 27 38.15 -64.74 -31.55
N LEU A 28 38.65 -65.26 -30.43
CA LEU A 28 38.14 -64.98 -29.11
C LEU A 28 38.39 -63.49 -28.80
N VAL A 29 37.34 -62.71 -29.06
CA VAL A 29 36.95 -61.54 -28.26
C VAL A 29 37.57 -60.17 -28.64
N LYS A 30 36.91 -59.47 -29.58
CA LYS A 30 36.69 -58.00 -29.51
C LYS A 30 35.40 -57.61 -28.77
N ARG A 31 34.57 -58.60 -28.36
CA ARG A 31 33.29 -58.39 -27.64
C ARG A 31 33.46 -57.94 -26.17
N THR A 32 34.51 -58.36 -25.44
CA THR A 32 34.71 -57.96 -24.03
C THR A 32 35.19 -56.52 -23.89
N ARG A 33 36.05 -56.01 -24.78
CA ARG A 33 36.50 -54.61 -24.76
C ARG A 33 35.32 -53.65 -24.99
N ARG A 34 34.45 -53.94 -25.97
CA ARG A 34 33.23 -53.17 -26.25
C ARG A 34 32.22 -53.24 -25.09
N ARG A 35 31.98 -54.43 -24.52
CA ARG A 35 31.12 -54.58 -23.32
C ARG A 35 31.68 -53.84 -22.11
N ARG A 36 32.99 -53.88 -21.85
CA ARG A 36 33.63 -53.12 -20.76
C ARG A 36 33.53 -51.61 -20.98
N ALA A 37 33.65 -51.13 -22.21
CA ALA A 37 33.46 -49.72 -22.55
C ALA A 37 32.00 -49.28 -22.32
N ILE A 38 31.02 -50.08 -22.75
CA ILE A 38 29.59 -49.83 -22.51
C ILE A 38 29.26 -49.86 -21.01
N PHE A 39 29.79 -50.82 -20.25
CA PHE A 39 29.61 -50.86 -18.80
C PHE A 39 30.24 -49.65 -18.09
N LYS A 40 31.44 -49.22 -18.51
CA LYS A 40 32.05 -47.98 -17.99
C LYS A 40 31.20 -46.77 -18.33
N PHE A 41 30.73 -46.65 -19.58
CA PHE A 41 29.84 -45.58 -20.00
C PHE A 41 28.54 -45.57 -19.18
N LEU A 42 27.84 -46.71 -19.06
CA LEU A 42 26.64 -46.84 -18.26
C LEU A 42 26.88 -46.50 -16.79
N LYS A 43 28.01 -46.92 -16.21
CA LYS A 43 28.39 -46.58 -14.82
C LYS A 43 28.60 -45.07 -14.65
N TYR A 44 29.37 -44.44 -15.53
CA TYR A 44 29.61 -42.99 -15.44
C TYR A 44 28.35 -42.19 -15.77
N PHE A 45 27.53 -42.66 -16.71
CA PHE A 45 26.24 -42.07 -17.04
C PHE A 45 25.23 -42.20 -15.91
N SER A 46 25.18 -43.35 -15.22
CA SER A 46 24.33 -43.51 -14.03
C SER A 46 24.79 -42.63 -12.87
N ILE A 47 26.12 -42.48 -12.66
CA ILE A 47 26.67 -41.55 -11.65
C ILE A 47 26.34 -40.10 -12.02
N PHE A 48 26.44 -39.75 -13.30
CA PHE A 48 26.08 -38.42 -13.79
C PHE A 48 24.58 -38.13 -13.58
N ILE A 49 23.68 -39.06 -13.92
CA ILE A 49 22.25 -38.94 -13.64
C ILE A 49 21.99 -38.81 -12.14
N LEU A 50 22.65 -39.62 -11.31
CA LEU A 50 22.52 -39.53 -9.85
C LEU A 50 22.99 -38.17 -9.32
N GLY A 51 24.09 -37.62 -9.87
CA GLY A 51 24.57 -36.29 -9.54
C GLY A 51 23.59 -35.18 -9.95
N VAL A 52 23.04 -35.26 -11.16
CA VAL A 52 21.98 -34.34 -11.63
C VAL A 52 20.73 -34.45 -10.75
N PHE A 53 20.31 -35.67 -10.41
CA PHE A 53 19.16 -35.89 -9.55
C PHE A 53 19.40 -35.38 -8.13
N ALA A 54 20.60 -35.53 -7.58
CA ALA A 54 20.97 -34.97 -6.28
C ALA A 54 20.94 -33.44 -6.30
N ILE A 55 21.47 -32.79 -7.35
CA ILE A 55 21.41 -31.33 -7.51
C ILE A 55 19.95 -30.86 -7.66
N LEU A 56 19.13 -31.56 -8.45
CA LEU A 56 17.70 -31.28 -8.56
C LEU A 56 16.98 -31.46 -7.23
N ALA A 57 17.30 -32.51 -6.46
CA ALA A 57 16.70 -32.75 -5.15
C ALA A 57 17.09 -31.66 -4.13
N ILE A 58 18.35 -31.22 -4.13
CA ILE A 58 18.82 -30.13 -3.26
C ILE A 58 18.13 -28.81 -3.62
N THR A 59 18.12 -28.45 -4.91
CA THR A 59 17.47 -27.22 -5.41
C THR A 59 15.95 -27.25 -5.26
N PHE A 60 15.32 -28.42 -5.41
CA PHE A 60 13.89 -28.57 -5.18
C PHE A 60 13.55 -28.49 -3.68
N GLY A 61 14.36 -29.12 -2.83
CA GLY A 61 14.19 -29.09 -1.38
C GLY A 61 14.24 -27.67 -0.79
N SER A 62 15.20 -26.85 -1.23
CA SER A 62 15.29 -25.45 -0.79
C SER A 62 14.08 -24.61 -1.21
N ASN A 63 13.57 -24.84 -2.43
CA ASN A 63 12.37 -24.15 -2.93
C ASN A 63 11.12 -24.53 -2.14
N VAL A 64 10.96 -25.81 -1.78
CA VAL A 64 9.83 -26.27 -0.96
C VAL A 64 9.86 -25.62 0.43
N LEU A 65 11.02 -25.57 1.08
CA LEU A 65 11.17 -24.90 2.37
C LEU A 65 10.83 -23.41 2.30
N SER A 66 11.29 -22.73 1.24
CA SER A 66 11.00 -21.31 1.00
C SER A 66 9.49 -21.09 0.85
N LEU A 67 8.81 -21.89 0.01
CA LEU A 67 7.35 -21.81 -0.14
C LEU A 67 6.58 -22.13 1.14
N MET A 68 7.05 -23.07 1.95
CA MET A 68 6.45 -23.35 3.26
C MET A 68 6.56 -22.13 4.18
N LYS A 69 7.73 -21.47 4.21
CA LYS A 69 7.94 -20.24 4.98
C LYS A 69 7.03 -19.11 4.48
N VAL A 70 6.94 -18.89 3.17
CA VAL A 70 6.01 -17.93 2.55
C VAL A 70 4.58 -18.19 3.03
N TYR A 71 4.11 -19.44 2.96
CA TYR A 71 2.76 -19.80 3.37
C TYR A 71 2.51 -19.54 4.87
N GLN A 72 3.42 -20.02 5.74
CA GLN A 72 3.29 -19.87 7.19
C GLN A 72 3.29 -18.39 7.60
N SER A 73 4.29 -17.64 7.13
CA SER A 73 4.44 -16.22 7.45
C SER A 73 3.29 -15.39 6.85
N SER A 74 2.79 -15.72 5.65
CA SER A 74 1.63 -15.01 5.06
C SER A 74 0.33 -15.23 5.85
N ILE A 75 0.08 -16.47 6.32
CA ILE A 75 -1.12 -16.78 7.10
C ILE A 75 -1.05 -16.15 8.49
N SER A 76 0.12 -16.19 9.12
CA SER A 76 0.38 -15.53 10.41
C SER A 76 0.23 -14.00 10.28
N GLY A 77 0.87 -13.41 9.27
CA GLY A 77 0.78 -11.97 8.98
C GLY A 77 -0.66 -11.52 8.71
N LYS A 78 -1.43 -12.31 7.95
CA LYS A 78 -2.87 -12.07 7.73
C LYS A 78 -3.65 -12.08 9.05
N TYR A 79 -3.44 -13.10 9.88
CA TYR A 79 -4.12 -13.23 11.16
C TYR A 79 -3.85 -12.01 12.05
N TYR A 80 -2.59 -11.62 12.20
CA TYR A 80 -2.22 -10.46 13.00
C TYR A 80 -2.74 -9.14 12.42
N LEU A 81 -2.80 -8.99 11.09
CA LEU A 81 -3.41 -7.82 10.47
C LEU A 81 -4.91 -7.72 10.79
N GLU A 82 -5.64 -8.83 10.70
CA GLU A 82 -7.07 -8.88 11.03
C GLU A 82 -7.30 -8.53 12.51
N GLN A 83 -6.47 -9.05 13.41
CA GLN A 83 -6.51 -8.70 14.83
C GLN A 83 -6.17 -7.24 15.10
N ALA A 84 -5.18 -6.67 14.39
CA ALA A 84 -4.82 -5.26 14.52
C ALA A 84 -5.97 -4.33 14.08
N ILE A 85 -6.63 -4.67 12.96
CA ILE A 85 -7.81 -3.94 12.48
C ILE A 85 -8.94 -4.02 13.50
N GLU A 86 -9.19 -5.20 14.07
CA GLU A 86 -10.25 -5.36 15.07
C GLU A 86 -9.97 -4.58 16.35
N LYS A 87 -8.73 -4.62 16.85
CA LYS A 87 -8.31 -3.84 18.03
C LYS A 87 -8.35 -2.35 17.79
N THR A 88 -8.06 -1.89 16.57
CA THR A 88 -8.24 -0.48 16.18
C THR A 88 -9.70 -0.06 16.27
N LYS A 89 -10.65 -0.88 15.78
CA LYS A 89 -12.09 -0.57 15.88
C LYS A 89 -12.59 -0.53 17.32
N SER A 90 -12.06 -1.40 18.17
CA SER A 90 -12.37 -1.47 19.59
C SER A 90 -11.64 -0.40 20.43
N GLN A 91 -10.85 0.48 19.80
CA GLN A 91 -10.06 1.54 20.46
C GLN A 91 -9.02 0.98 21.44
N GLU A 92 -8.56 -0.25 21.24
CA GLU A 92 -7.48 -0.90 21.99
C GLU A 92 -6.15 -0.67 21.25
N PHE A 93 -5.72 0.58 21.12
CA PHE A 93 -4.65 0.96 20.18
C PHE A 93 -3.28 0.35 20.51
N GLU A 94 -2.91 0.20 21.77
CA GLU A 94 -1.65 -0.47 22.14
C GLU A 94 -1.57 -1.91 21.61
N GLN A 95 -2.67 -2.68 21.71
CA GLN A 95 -2.75 -4.02 21.15
C GLN A 95 -2.76 -3.99 19.62
N ALA A 96 -3.43 -3.01 19.02
CA ALA A 96 -3.43 -2.84 17.58
C ALA A 96 -2.02 -2.55 17.02
N ILE A 97 -1.23 -1.72 17.70
CA ILE A 97 0.17 -1.44 17.38
C ILE A 97 1.00 -2.73 17.47
N SER A 98 0.85 -3.49 18.55
CA SER A 98 1.58 -4.76 18.74
C SER A 98 1.26 -5.76 17.62
N PHE A 99 -0.02 -6.01 17.33
CA PHE A 99 -0.42 -6.95 16.28
C PHE A 99 -0.03 -6.47 14.88
N SER A 100 -0.15 -5.19 14.56
CA SER A 100 0.27 -4.66 13.26
C SER A 100 1.78 -4.71 13.07
N SER A 101 2.56 -4.54 14.15
CA SER A 101 4.02 -4.73 14.12
C SER A 101 4.39 -6.19 13.83
N GLN A 102 3.76 -7.15 14.53
CA GLN A 102 3.99 -8.58 14.25
C GLN A 102 3.58 -8.95 12.82
N SER A 103 2.45 -8.40 12.35
CA SER A 103 1.99 -8.61 10.98
C SER A 103 3.01 -8.09 9.94
N THR A 104 3.60 -6.92 10.21
CA THR A 104 4.64 -6.34 9.35
C THR A 104 5.87 -7.23 9.30
N GLU A 105 6.33 -7.76 10.45
CA GLU A 105 7.46 -8.68 10.51
C GLU A 105 7.19 -9.97 9.72
N ASP A 106 6.02 -10.58 9.93
CA ASP A 106 5.61 -11.79 9.25
C ASP A 106 5.52 -11.59 7.73
N PHE A 107 4.96 -10.48 7.25
CA PHE A 107 4.92 -10.20 5.81
C PHE A 107 6.30 -9.91 5.22
N ASN A 108 7.20 -9.23 5.94
CA ASN A 108 8.58 -9.07 5.50
C ASN A 108 9.30 -10.42 5.37
N GLN A 109 9.13 -11.33 6.35
CA GLN A 109 9.67 -12.69 6.25
C GLN A 109 9.08 -13.48 5.07
N ALA A 110 7.79 -13.28 4.76
CA ALA A 110 7.14 -13.89 3.61
C ALA A 110 7.67 -13.32 2.28
N ILE A 111 7.90 -12.01 2.19
CA ILE A 111 8.48 -11.34 1.03
C ILE A 111 9.90 -11.86 0.79
N ASP A 112 10.76 -11.86 1.80
CA ASP A 112 12.14 -12.34 1.70
C ASP A 112 12.20 -13.81 1.23
N ALA A 113 11.40 -14.68 1.85
CA ALA A 113 11.33 -16.09 1.47
C ALA A 113 10.77 -16.29 0.05
N PHE A 114 9.85 -15.42 -0.38
CA PHE A 114 9.29 -15.48 -1.72
C PHE A 114 10.28 -15.00 -2.77
N ASP A 115 11.09 -13.98 -2.47
CA ASP A 115 12.15 -13.50 -3.34
C ASP A 115 13.29 -14.52 -3.46
N GLU A 116 13.65 -15.22 -2.38
CA GLU A 116 14.56 -16.37 -2.43
C GLU A 116 14.02 -17.47 -3.36
N PHE A 117 12.74 -17.83 -3.23
CA PHE A 117 12.10 -18.80 -4.10
C PHE A 117 12.06 -18.34 -5.56
N LYS A 118 11.69 -17.08 -5.82
CA LYS A 118 11.57 -16.49 -7.16
C LYS A 118 12.91 -16.43 -7.88
N ASN A 119 13.98 -16.11 -7.15
CA ASN A 119 15.35 -16.03 -7.67
C ASN A 119 16.07 -17.38 -7.70
N GLY A 120 15.47 -18.45 -7.16
CA GLY A 120 16.00 -19.80 -7.20
C GLY A 120 16.12 -20.35 -8.62
N PHE A 121 17.11 -21.23 -8.83
CA PHE A 121 17.46 -21.77 -10.16
C PHE A 121 16.28 -22.38 -10.95
N LEU A 122 15.34 -23.04 -10.28
CA LEU A 122 14.19 -23.64 -10.96
C LEU A 122 13.13 -22.59 -11.34
N SER A 123 12.86 -21.63 -10.46
CA SER A 123 11.83 -20.61 -10.65
C SER A 123 12.27 -19.56 -11.68
N SER A 124 13.53 -19.14 -11.64
CA SER A 124 14.07 -18.10 -12.54
C SER A 124 14.16 -18.56 -14.00
N ASN A 125 14.32 -19.86 -14.23
CA ASN A 125 14.50 -20.44 -15.57
C ASN A 125 13.18 -20.91 -16.23
N VAL A 126 12.02 -20.70 -15.59
CA VAL A 126 10.71 -21.09 -16.13
C VAL A 126 9.81 -19.86 -16.27
N PRO A 127 9.87 -19.15 -17.43
CA PRO A 127 9.16 -17.89 -17.63
C PRO A 127 7.62 -17.97 -17.52
N TYR A 128 7.07 -19.18 -17.67
CA TYR A 128 5.62 -19.44 -17.65
C TYR A 128 4.93 -18.95 -16.37
N PHE A 129 5.64 -18.95 -15.23
CA PHE A 129 5.06 -18.57 -13.94
C PHE A 129 5.37 -17.12 -13.52
N ASN A 130 6.14 -16.36 -14.31
CA ASN A 130 6.58 -15.00 -13.93
C ASN A 130 5.42 -14.06 -13.61
N SER A 131 4.34 -14.11 -14.40
CA SER A 131 3.14 -13.28 -14.14
C SER A 131 2.48 -13.65 -12.81
N GLN A 132 2.36 -14.94 -12.51
CA GLN A 132 1.79 -15.40 -11.24
C GLN A 132 2.68 -15.03 -10.05
N PHE A 133 4.01 -15.10 -10.21
CA PHE A 133 4.93 -14.70 -9.16
C PHE A 133 4.86 -13.20 -8.88
N ASN A 134 4.77 -12.36 -9.92
CA ASN A 134 4.58 -10.93 -9.73
C ASN A 134 3.26 -10.61 -9.01
N ASN A 135 2.17 -11.32 -9.34
CA ASN A 135 0.89 -11.15 -8.64
C ASN A 135 0.99 -11.49 -7.14
N VAL A 136 1.75 -12.53 -6.78
CA VAL A 136 2.02 -12.87 -5.37
C VAL A 136 2.88 -11.80 -4.71
N SER A 137 3.94 -11.30 -5.36
CA SER A 137 4.75 -10.19 -4.85
C SER A 137 3.89 -8.94 -4.57
N TYR A 138 3.02 -8.54 -5.51
CA TYR A 138 2.12 -7.40 -5.30
C TYR A 138 1.19 -7.62 -4.12
N LEU A 139 0.65 -8.82 -3.95
CA LEU A 139 -0.22 -9.14 -2.82
C LEU A 139 0.54 -9.05 -1.48
N LEU A 140 1.73 -9.65 -1.39
CA LEU A 140 2.55 -9.63 -0.16
C LEU A 140 3.00 -8.21 0.19
N ASN A 141 3.49 -7.45 -0.80
CA ASN A 141 3.90 -6.05 -0.60
C ASN A 141 2.72 -5.19 -0.17
N SER A 142 1.55 -5.35 -0.79
CA SER A 142 0.36 -4.60 -0.38
C SER A 142 -0.05 -4.94 1.06
N ALA A 143 0.05 -6.21 1.48
CA ALA A 143 -0.29 -6.62 2.84
C ALA A 143 0.69 -6.05 3.87
N GLU A 144 1.99 -6.04 3.58
CA GLU A 144 3.02 -5.41 4.42
C GLU A 144 2.77 -3.91 4.61
N ILE A 145 2.52 -3.19 3.50
CA ILE A 145 2.26 -1.75 3.52
C ILE A 145 0.98 -1.45 4.31
N LEU A 146 -0.06 -2.28 4.17
CA LEU A 146 -1.29 -2.14 4.95
C LEU A 146 -1.06 -2.38 6.44
N SER A 147 -0.26 -3.39 6.82
CA SER A 147 0.12 -3.63 8.22
C SER A 147 0.85 -2.44 8.82
N ARG A 148 1.80 -1.85 8.09
CA ARG A 148 2.47 -0.61 8.49
C ARG A 148 1.53 0.58 8.60
N SER A 149 0.59 0.71 7.67
CA SER A 149 -0.41 1.78 7.69
C SER A 149 -1.35 1.68 8.89
N VAL A 150 -1.78 0.46 9.23
CA VAL A 150 -2.54 0.20 10.47
C VAL A 150 -1.71 0.55 11.68
N ASN A 151 -0.43 0.14 11.74
CA ASN A 151 0.46 0.48 12.85
C ASN A 151 0.58 1.99 13.06
N GLN A 152 0.85 2.74 11.99
CA GLN A 152 0.94 4.20 12.02
C GLN A 152 -0.36 4.86 12.44
N GLY A 153 -1.49 4.40 11.90
CA GLY A 153 -2.82 4.92 12.24
C GLY A 153 -3.20 4.64 13.70
N SER A 154 -2.93 3.42 14.19
CA SER A 154 -3.15 3.05 15.59
C SER A 154 -2.24 3.84 16.53
N ALA A 155 -0.96 4.07 16.16
CA ALA A 155 -0.04 4.87 16.96
C ALA A 155 -0.52 6.32 17.08
N PHE A 156 -0.93 6.94 15.97
CA PHE A 156 -1.52 8.28 15.96
C PHE A 156 -2.78 8.35 16.84
N ALA A 157 -3.67 7.37 16.72
CA ALA A 157 -4.89 7.32 17.53
C ALA A 157 -4.59 7.11 19.03
N ASN A 158 -3.59 6.29 19.36
CA ASN A 158 -3.14 6.05 20.74
C ASN A 158 -2.60 7.34 21.37
N GLU A 159 -1.78 8.09 20.62
CA GLU A 159 -1.26 9.37 21.09
C GLU A 159 -2.39 10.36 21.35
N LEU A 160 -3.38 10.46 20.45
CA LEU A 160 -4.54 11.32 20.66
C LEU A 160 -5.36 10.89 21.88
N GLN A 161 -5.53 9.59 22.10
CA GLN A 161 -6.23 9.05 23.27
C GLN A 161 -5.48 9.40 24.57
N ASN A 162 -4.15 9.26 24.59
CA ASN A 162 -3.30 9.55 25.75
C ASN A 162 -3.23 11.05 26.10
N LEU A 163 -3.62 11.93 25.18
CA LEU A 163 -3.79 13.36 25.48
C LEU A 163 -5.06 13.66 26.29
N LEU A 164 -5.96 12.69 26.43
CA LEU A 164 -7.22 12.80 27.18
C LEU A 164 -7.09 12.07 28.52
N ASP A 165 -7.64 12.64 29.59
CA ASP A 165 -7.80 11.90 30.85
C ASP A 165 -8.70 10.66 30.63
N ASP A 166 -8.29 9.51 31.18
CA ASP A 166 -8.86 8.14 30.99
C ASP A 166 -10.41 8.02 31.00
N ASN A 167 -11.11 8.97 31.62
CA ASN A 167 -12.58 8.96 31.77
C ASN A 167 -13.34 9.75 30.69
N LYS A 168 -12.67 10.44 29.77
CA LYS A 168 -13.33 11.27 28.75
C LYS A 168 -13.26 10.59 27.39
N LYS A 169 -14.33 9.88 27.02
CA LYS A 169 -14.63 9.62 25.59
C LYS A 169 -14.54 10.95 24.83
N LEU A 170 -13.99 10.94 23.60
CA LEU A 170 -13.72 12.08 22.69
C LEU A 170 -14.90 13.06 22.51
N THR A 171 -15.29 13.76 23.57
CA THR A 171 -16.32 14.80 23.57
C THR A 171 -15.61 16.11 23.75
N TYR A 172 -15.35 16.79 22.63
CA TYR A 172 -14.52 17.99 22.58
C TYR A 172 -14.96 19.11 23.53
N SER A 173 -16.27 19.20 23.81
CA SER A 173 -16.84 20.20 24.74
C SER A 173 -16.50 19.96 26.22
N LEU A 174 -15.99 18.77 26.58
CA LEU A 174 -15.61 18.42 27.95
C LEU A 174 -14.11 18.66 28.23
N PHE A 175 -13.37 19.14 27.24
CA PHE A 175 -11.94 19.40 27.36
C PHE A 175 -11.67 20.79 27.93
N ASN A 176 -10.72 20.88 28.84
CA ASN A 176 -10.18 22.15 29.30
C ASN A 176 -9.34 22.82 28.19
N PRO A 177 -9.06 24.13 28.27
CA PRO A 177 -8.32 24.84 27.22
C PRO A 177 -6.93 24.24 26.89
N GLU A 178 -6.22 23.70 27.89
CA GLU A 178 -4.91 23.06 27.69
C GLU A 178 -5.03 21.71 26.96
N GLU A 179 -6.02 20.89 27.30
CA GLU A 179 -6.35 19.65 26.58
C GLU A 179 -6.69 19.96 25.11
N LYS A 180 -7.55 20.95 24.85
CA LYS A 180 -7.90 21.37 23.48
C LYS A 180 -6.67 21.84 22.69
N LYS A 181 -5.81 22.65 23.30
CA LYS A 181 -4.58 23.15 22.70
C LYS A 181 -3.60 22.01 22.37
N ARG A 182 -3.49 21.00 23.23
CA ARG A 182 -2.68 19.80 22.96
C ARG A 182 -3.22 18.98 21.79
N ILE A 183 -4.53 18.76 21.75
CA ILE A 183 -5.18 18.00 20.65
C ILE A 183 -5.01 18.72 19.32
N ILE A 184 -5.35 20.01 19.25
CA ILE A 184 -5.17 20.81 18.03
C ILE A 184 -3.70 20.90 17.66
N GLY A 185 -2.81 21.03 18.64
CA GLY A 185 -1.37 21.02 18.42
C GLY A 185 -0.86 19.72 17.83
N ARG A 186 -1.36 18.57 18.29
CA ARG A 186 -1.02 17.27 17.69
C ARG A 186 -1.55 17.17 16.27
N LEU A 187 -2.77 17.64 16.01
CA LEU A 187 -3.34 17.67 14.66
C LEU A 187 -2.54 18.57 13.70
N TYR A 188 -2.11 19.74 14.18
CA TYR A 188 -1.25 20.66 13.42
C TYR A 188 0.09 20.01 13.05
N GLN A 189 0.66 19.23 13.97
CA GLN A 189 1.93 18.56 13.76
C GLN A 189 1.82 17.25 12.98
N SER A 190 0.63 16.65 12.88
CA SER A 190 0.44 15.32 12.30
C SER A 190 0.28 15.31 10.78
N ALA A 191 0.32 16.48 10.12
CA ALA A 191 0.18 16.56 8.68
C ALA A 191 1.18 15.67 7.91
N PRO A 192 2.49 15.61 8.25
CA PRO A 192 3.43 14.71 7.60
C PRO A 192 3.05 13.23 7.76
N GLU A 193 2.65 12.81 8.96
CA GLU A 193 2.25 11.44 9.26
C GLU A 193 0.98 11.04 8.48
N LEU A 194 -0.02 11.93 8.41
CA LEU A 194 -1.24 11.70 7.62
C LEU A 194 -0.92 11.57 6.12
N ASN A 195 -0.02 12.40 5.59
CA ASN A 195 0.44 12.28 4.20
C ASN A 195 1.21 10.98 3.95
N GLY A 196 2.04 10.55 4.90
CA GLY A 196 2.75 9.27 4.82
C GLY A 196 1.79 8.07 4.78
N MET A 197 0.75 8.09 5.62
CA MET A 197 -0.31 7.07 5.59
C MET A 197 -1.07 7.09 4.26
N GLN A 198 -1.40 8.26 3.72
CA GLN A 198 -2.05 8.38 2.41
C GLN A 198 -1.20 7.77 1.30
N ALA A 199 0.09 8.09 1.27
CA ALA A 199 1.02 7.54 0.30
C ALA A 199 1.10 6.00 0.40
N ASN A 200 1.15 5.46 1.62
CA ASN A 200 1.16 4.01 1.83
C ASN A 200 -0.13 3.35 1.31
N LEU A 201 -1.30 3.91 1.61
CA LEU A 201 -2.57 3.37 1.10
C LEU A 201 -2.66 3.43 -0.43
N GLU A 202 -2.21 4.51 -1.05
CA GLU A 202 -2.15 4.64 -2.51
C GLU A 202 -1.17 3.64 -3.14
N LEU A 203 0.00 3.43 -2.54
CA LEU A 203 0.97 2.42 -3.00
C LEU A 203 0.41 1.00 -2.89
N ALA A 204 -0.22 0.66 -1.76
CA ALA A 204 -0.89 -0.63 -1.60
C ALA A 204 -2.01 -0.82 -2.63
N LEU A 205 -2.82 0.22 -2.88
CA LEU A 205 -3.88 0.17 -3.88
C LEU A 205 -3.32 -0.02 -5.30
N MET A 206 -2.24 0.68 -5.65
CA MET A 206 -1.55 0.53 -6.93
C MET A 206 -1.05 -0.90 -7.15
N ASP A 207 -0.51 -1.55 -6.12
CA ASP A 207 -0.07 -2.95 -6.23
C ASP A 207 -1.26 -3.91 -6.34
N LEU A 208 -2.31 -3.71 -5.55
CA LEU A 208 -3.55 -4.48 -5.66
C LEU A 208 -4.21 -4.34 -7.05
N GLU A 209 -4.08 -3.18 -7.71
CA GLU A 209 -4.61 -2.94 -9.05
C GLU A 209 -3.83 -3.65 -10.16
N LYS A 210 -2.54 -3.97 -9.94
CA LYS A 210 -1.73 -4.74 -10.89
C LYS A 210 -2.03 -6.23 -10.86
N ILE A 211 -2.64 -6.74 -9.78
CA ILE A 211 -2.91 -8.17 -9.61
C ILE A 211 -3.88 -8.65 -10.69
N GLN A 212 -3.44 -9.64 -11.47
CA GLN A 212 -4.31 -10.38 -12.38
C GLN A 212 -4.82 -11.66 -11.71
N TYR A 213 -6.13 -11.91 -11.81
CA TYR A 213 -6.77 -13.09 -11.21
C TYR A 213 -6.61 -14.34 -12.08
N ASN A 214 -5.39 -14.85 -12.18
CA ASN A 214 -5.07 -16.10 -12.87
C ASN A 214 -4.27 -17.05 -11.97
N GLY A 215 -4.29 -18.34 -12.31
CA GLY A 215 -3.50 -19.37 -11.60
C GLY A 215 -3.77 -19.42 -10.09
N ILE A 216 -2.70 -19.28 -9.30
CA ILE A 216 -2.69 -19.46 -7.83
C ILE A 216 -3.67 -18.54 -7.11
N LEU A 217 -3.88 -17.30 -7.58
CA LEU A 217 -4.71 -16.32 -6.87
C LEU A 217 -6.20 -16.36 -7.25
N LEU A 218 -6.59 -17.17 -8.22
CA LEU A 218 -7.99 -17.26 -8.67
C LEU A 218 -8.98 -17.56 -7.52
N PRO A 219 -8.72 -18.49 -6.58
CA PRO A 219 -9.62 -18.77 -5.46
C PRO A 219 -9.80 -17.59 -4.49
N ALA A 220 -8.82 -16.66 -4.46
CA ALA A 220 -8.81 -15.52 -3.56
C ALA A 220 -9.39 -14.24 -4.17
N LYS A 221 -9.79 -14.25 -5.45
CA LYS A 221 -10.27 -13.07 -6.19
C LYS A 221 -11.27 -12.23 -5.39
N GLY A 222 -12.34 -12.83 -4.89
CA GLY A 222 -13.39 -12.10 -4.16
C GLY A 222 -12.88 -11.41 -2.90
N LYS A 223 -11.93 -12.03 -2.19
CA LYS A 223 -11.33 -11.44 -0.98
C LYS A 223 -10.37 -10.30 -1.32
N ILE A 224 -9.59 -10.44 -2.39
CA ILE A 224 -8.66 -9.40 -2.84
C ILE A 224 -9.45 -8.16 -3.33
N GLU A 225 -10.56 -8.35 -4.05
CA GLU A 225 -11.42 -7.23 -4.48
C GLU A 225 -12.11 -6.51 -3.31
N ASP A 226 -12.51 -7.25 -2.28
CA ASP A 226 -13.04 -6.66 -1.04
C ASP A 226 -11.96 -5.82 -0.32
N VAL A 227 -10.74 -6.35 -0.18
CA VAL A 227 -9.60 -5.59 0.39
C VAL A 227 -9.33 -4.34 -0.45
N LYS A 228 -9.25 -4.46 -1.77
CA LYS A 228 -9.04 -3.33 -2.68
C LYS A 228 -10.10 -2.23 -2.50
N THR A 229 -11.36 -2.62 -2.37
CA THR A 229 -12.46 -1.68 -2.13
C THR A 229 -12.30 -0.98 -0.78
N LYS A 230 -11.98 -1.72 0.29
CA LYS A 230 -11.75 -1.14 1.63
C LYS A 230 -10.56 -0.20 1.67
N VAL A 231 -9.45 -0.56 1.02
CA VAL A 231 -8.25 0.28 0.93
C VAL A 231 -8.54 1.56 0.16
N ARG A 232 -9.27 1.48 -0.96
CA ARG A 232 -9.70 2.67 -1.71
C ARG A 232 -10.55 3.61 -0.85
N THR A 233 -11.55 3.07 -0.15
CA THR A 233 -12.37 3.87 0.77
C THR A 233 -11.53 4.54 1.85
N ALA A 234 -10.57 3.82 2.44
CA ALA A 234 -9.67 4.39 3.44
C ALA A 234 -8.79 5.51 2.87
N ALA A 235 -8.22 5.33 1.67
CA ALA A 235 -7.44 6.34 0.98
C ALA A 235 -8.28 7.57 0.62
N ASP A 236 -9.51 7.40 0.15
CA ASP A 236 -10.40 8.51 -0.19
C ASP A 236 -10.83 9.32 1.03
N LEU A 237 -11.07 8.64 2.17
CA LEU A 237 -11.38 9.30 3.44
C LEU A 237 -10.17 10.09 3.96
N LEU A 238 -8.99 9.50 3.94
CA LEU A 238 -7.77 10.14 4.44
C LEU A 238 -7.37 11.34 3.56
N LYS A 239 -7.52 11.22 2.24
CA LYS A 239 -7.35 12.33 1.28
C LYS A 239 -8.26 13.52 1.59
N GLN A 240 -9.49 13.29 2.04
CA GLN A 240 -10.41 14.34 2.46
C GLN A 240 -10.08 14.92 3.85
N ALA A 241 -9.55 14.09 4.75
CA ALA A 241 -9.18 14.49 6.10
C ALA A 241 -7.89 15.34 6.16
N ILE A 242 -6.92 15.10 5.27
CA ILE A 242 -5.63 15.81 5.27
C ILE A 242 -5.80 17.34 5.15
N PRO A 243 -6.54 17.90 4.15
CA PRO A 243 -6.74 19.34 4.08
C PRO A 243 -7.39 19.91 5.35
N MET A 244 -8.32 19.17 5.94
CA MET A 244 -8.97 19.58 7.19
C MET A 244 -7.96 19.66 8.34
N SER A 245 -7.03 18.70 8.45
CA SER A 245 -5.97 18.74 9.45
C SER A 245 -5.03 19.94 9.32
N GLN A 246 -4.90 20.51 8.11
CA GLN A 246 -4.05 21.67 7.83
C GLN A 246 -4.78 22.99 8.10
N VAL A 247 -6.07 23.07 7.78
CA VAL A 247 -6.88 24.29 7.89
C VAL A 247 -7.50 24.44 9.28
N LEU A 248 -7.97 23.34 9.88
CA LEU A 248 -8.67 23.35 11.16
C LEU A 248 -7.85 23.99 12.29
N PRO A 249 -6.54 23.72 12.47
CA PRO A 249 -5.75 24.38 13.52
C PRO A 249 -5.70 25.90 13.38
N ALA A 250 -5.57 26.40 12.14
CA ALA A 250 -5.59 27.83 11.87
C ALA A 250 -6.98 28.43 12.16
N LEU A 251 -8.06 27.76 11.75
CA LEU A 251 -9.43 28.18 12.07
C LEU A 251 -9.72 28.16 13.58
N ALA A 252 -9.13 27.21 14.29
CA ALA A 252 -9.28 27.04 15.73
C ALA A 252 -8.38 27.98 16.55
N GLY A 253 -7.53 28.81 15.94
CA GLY A 253 -6.66 29.73 16.68
C GLY A 253 -5.47 29.02 17.34
N TYR A 254 -4.76 28.19 16.57
CA TYR A 254 -3.52 27.53 16.97
C TYR A 254 -2.43 27.70 15.89
N PRO A 255 -1.15 27.98 16.24
CA PRO A 255 -0.58 28.05 17.59
C PRO A 255 -0.84 29.37 18.35
N LYS A 256 -1.44 30.35 17.68
CA LYS A 256 -1.83 31.65 18.25
C LYS A 256 -3.31 31.90 17.94
N PRO A 257 -4.01 32.73 18.74
CA PRO A 257 -5.38 33.12 18.45
C PRO A 257 -5.53 33.63 17.01
N SER A 258 -6.64 33.26 16.39
CA SER A 258 -6.99 33.69 15.03
C SER A 258 -8.13 34.70 15.09
N THR A 259 -7.97 35.80 14.37
CA THR A 259 -9.01 36.82 14.23
C THR A 259 -9.56 36.79 12.80
N PHE A 260 -10.88 36.66 12.68
CA PHE A 260 -11.59 36.64 11.41
C PHE A 260 -12.47 37.87 11.28
N LEU A 261 -12.42 38.48 10.10
CA LEU A 261 -13.42 39.44 9.65
C LEU A 261 -14.60 38.66 9.06
N VAL A 262 -15.74 38.73 9.74
CA VAL A 262 -16.99 38.09 9.28
C VAL A 262 -17.85 39.15 8.61
N LEU A 263 -18.19 38.95 7.34
CA LEU A 263 -18.94 39.93 6.55
C LEU A 263 -20.38 39.48 6.37
N LEU A 264 -21.32 40.26 6.89
CA LEU A 264 -22.74 39.98 6.78
C LEU A 264 -23.32 40.78 5.62
N GLN A 265 -23.86 40.05 4.64
CA GLN A 265 -24.36 40.63 3.39
C GLN A 265 -25.89 40.68 3.40
N ASN A 266 -26.45 41.82 2.98
CA ASN A 266 -27.88 41.96 2.69
C ASN A 266 -28.14 41.58 1.22
N SER A 267 -28.77 40.43 1.00
CA SER A 267 -29.09 39.94 -0.34
C SER A 267 -30.15 40.77 -1.08
N ASP A 268 -30.91 41.61 -0.37
CA ASP A 268 -31.90 42.50 -0.99
C ASP A 268 -31.24 43.67 -1.74
N GLU A 269 -29.99 43.98 -1.41
CA GLU A 269 -29.18 45.00 -2.06
C GLU A 269 -27.98 44.36 -2.75
N LEU A 270 -28.23 43.70 -3.88
CA LEU A 270 -27.24 42.86 -4.54
C LEU A 270 -25.91 43.58 -4.83
N ARG A 271 -24.84 42.86 -4.51
CA ARG A 271 -23.47 43.10 -4.99
C ARG A 271 -22.94 41.77 -5.54
N PRO A 272 -21.91 41.79 -6.38
CA PRO A 272 -21.43 40.57 -7.05
C PRO A 272 -21.05 39.39 -6.14
N THR A 273 -20.68 39.62 -4.87
CA THR A 273 -20.38 38.53 -3.92
C THR A 273 -21.58 38.01 -3.12
N GLY A 274 -22.79 38.55 -3.33
CA GLY A 274 -24.01 38.08 -2.66
C GLY A 274 -24.92 39.18 -2.09
N GLY A 275 -24.40 40.38 -1.81
CA GLY A 275 -25.21 41.46 -1.23
C GLY A 275 -24.41 42.62 -0.67
N PHE A 276 -25.10 43.67 -0.23
CA PHE A 276 -24.51 44.85 0.40
C PHE A 276 -23.91 44.51 1.76
N LEU A 277 -22.69 44.99 2.05
CA LEU A 277 -22.02 44.76 3.33
C LEU A 277 -22.54 45.74 4.38
N GLY A 278 -23.64 45.41 5.05
CA GLY A 278 -24.25 46.28 6.08
C GLY A 278 -23.65 46.12 7.47
N THR A 279 -23.01 44.98 7.75
CA THR A 279 -22.49 44.66 9.09
C THR A 279 -21.22 43.85 8.94
N TYR A 280 -20.23 44.14 9.79
CA TYR A 280 -19.04 43.31 9.93
C TYR A 280 -18.96 42.76 11.35
N GLY A 281 -18.35 41.60 11.49
CA GLY A 281 -18.07 40.96 12.76
C GLY A 281 -16.59 40.70 12.94
N ILE A 282 -16.13 40.76 14.18
CA ILE A 282 -14.79 40.36 14.59
C ILE A 282 -14.96 39.08 15.41
N LEU A 283 -14.50 37.96 14.86
CA LEU A 283 -14.52 36.65 15.50
C LEU A 283 -13.09 36.29 15.91
N GLU A 284 -12.86 36.03 17.18
CA GLU A 284 -11.58 35.56 17.71
C GLU A 284 -11.72 34.13 18.21
N THR A 285 -10.87 33.24 17.70
CA THR A 285 -10.78 31.85 18.16
C THR A 285 -9.44 31.60 18.83
N GLU A 286 -9.44 30.79 19.88
CA GLU A 286 -8.24 30.29 20.53
C GLU A 286 -8.44 28.85 20.97
N ALA A 287 -7.56 27.95 20.52
CA ALA A 287 -7.64 26.51 20.82
C ALA A 287 -9.05 25.90 20.65
N GLY A 288 -9.80 26.35 19.63
CA GLY A 288 -11.13 25.86 19.29
C GLY A 288 -12.29 26.54 20.04
N ASP A 289 -12.00 27.43 20.98
CA ASP A 289 -13.00 28.25 21.66
C ASP A 289 -13.18 29.60 20.95
N ILE A 290 -14.41 30.11 20.97
CA ILE A 290 -14.74 31.46 20.51
C ILE A 290 -14.62 32.39 21.72
N ASN A 291 -13.53 33.14 21.79
CA ASN A 291 -13.25 34.06 22.90
C ASN A 291 -13.91 35.42 22.72
N ARG A 292 -14.12 35.83 21.46
CA ARG A 292 -14.77 37.08 21.12
C ARG A 292 -15.60 36.89 19.86
N PHE A 293 -16.85 37.31 19.90
CA PHE A 293 -17.63 37.51 18.69
C PHE A 293 -18.50 38.75 18.88
N GLU A 294 -18.16 39.79 18.14
CA GLU A 294 -18.88 41.06 18.15
C GLU A 294 -19.21 41.47 16.73
N THR A 295 -20.31 42.20 16.57
CA THR A 295 -20.76 42.74 15.29
C THR A 295 -20.94 44.24 15.40
N HIS A 296 -20.68 44.91 14.29
CA HIS A 296 -20.72 46.36 14.16
C HIS A 296 -21.35 46.74 12.83
N ASP A 297 -22.07 47.86 12.84
CA ASP A 297 -22.53 48.48 11.61
C ASP A 297 -21.31 48.90 10.76
N ILE A 298 -21.35 48.62 9.45
CA ILE A 298 -20.28 48.96 8.51
C ILE A 298 -19.92 50.46 8.52
N TYR A 299 -20.88 51.34 8.85
CA TYR A 299 -20.66 52.77 8.94
C TYR A 299 -19.67 53.16 10.06
N HIS A 300 -19.45 52.30 11.07
CA HIS A 300 -18.40 52.52 12.07
C HIS A 300 -16.98 52.52 11.45
N MET A 301 -16.78 51.83 10.31
CA MET A 301 -15.53 51.86 9.55
C MET A 301 -15.51 53.00 8.53
N ASP A 302 -16.62 53.21 7.81
CA ASP A 302 -16.66 54.16 6.69
C ASP A 302 -16.66 55.64 7.16
N MET A 303 -17.40 55.96 8.21
CA MET A 303 -17.64 57.35 8.61
C MET A 303 -16.40 58.08 9.14
N PRO A 304 -15.52 57.46 9.96
CA PRO A 304 -14.29 58.10 10.42
C PRO A 304 -13.34 58.48 9.29
N VAL A 305 -13.36 57.73 8.19
CA VAL A 305 -12.44 57.92 7.05
C VAL A 305 -13.08 58.67 5.88
N LYS A 306 -14.33 59.12 6.01
CA LYS A 306 -15.12 59.71 4.91
C LYS A 306 -14.43 60.89 4.21
N ASP A 307 -13.60 61.64 4.94
CA ASP A 307 -12.89 62.82 4.44
C ASP A 307 -11.41 62.52 4.12
N LEU A 308 -10.93 61.32 4.46
CA LEU A 308 -9.55 60.87 4.26
C LEU A 308 -9.42 59.93 3.05
N VAL A 309 -10.42 59.06 2.85
CA VAL A 309 -10.46 58.08 1.76
C VAL A 309 -11.27 58.67 0.61
N ASN A 310 -10.62 58.84 -0.53
CA ASN A 310 -11.24 59.30 -1.77
C ASN A 310 -10.91 58.34 -2.91
N LEU A 311 -11.45 57.12 -2.81
CA LEU A 311 -11.36 56.12 -3.87
C LEU A 311 -12.48 56.34 -4.88
N ASP A 312 -12.12 56.33 -6.17
CA ASP A 312 -13.08 56.40 -7.25
C ASP A 312 -13.86 55.07 -7.35
N PRO A 313 -15.20 55.09 -7.20
CA PRO A 313 -15.98 53.88 -7.33
C PRO A 313 -16.04 53.41 -8.79
N PRO A 314 -16.23 52.09 -9.02
CA PRO A 314 -16.61 51.55 -10.32
C PRO A 314 -17.76 52.33 -10.95
N ALA A 315 -17.73 52.51 -12.27
CA ALA A 315 -18.66 53.39 -12.98
C ALA A 315 -20.15 53.15 -12.63
N PRO A 316 -20.64 51.90 -12.48
CA PRO A 316 -22.02 51.68 -12.05
C PRO A 316 -22.32 52.18 -10.63
N ILE A 317 -21.44 51.91 -9.65
CA ILE A 317 -21.58 52.44 -8.29
C ILE A 317 -21.59 53.97 -8.32
N LYS A 318 -20.64 54.57 -9.06
CA LYS A 318 -20.52 56.04 -9.20
C LYS A 318 -21.77 56.69 -9.78
N THR A 319 -22.42 56.02 -10.72
CA THR A 319 -23.58 56.53 -11.46
C THR A 319 -24.87 56.37 -10.67
N TYR A 320 -25.07 55.22 -10.01
CA TYR A 320 -26.38 54.82 -9.47
C TYR A 320 -26.47 54.79 -7.95
N LEU A 321 -25.34 54.73 -7.23
CA LEU A 321 -25.33 54.50 -5.78
C LEU A 321 -24.65 55.62 -5.02
N ASN A 322 -23.35 55.81 -5.22
CA ASN A 322 -22.56 56.75 -4.44
C ASN A 322 -21.32 57.24 -5.18
N LYS A 323 -20.92 58.49 -4.93
CA LYS A 323 -19.73 59.11 -5.53
C LYS A 323 -18.42 58.69 -4.88
N LYS A 324 -18.47 58.11 -3.68
CA LYS A 324 -17.31 57.62 -2.93
C LYS A 324 -17.41 56.11 -2.72
N TRP A 325 -16.26 55.44 -2.79
CA TRP A 325 -16.14 54.00 -2.59
C TRP A 325 -15.57 53.70 -1.20
N TYR A 326 -16.29 52.88 -0.44
CA TYR A 326 -15.95 52.52 0.94
C TYR A 326 -16.07 51.01 1.16
N MET A 327 -15.74 50.54 2.37
CA MET A 327 -15.72 49.11 2.71
C MET A 327 -17.07 48.43 2.44
N ARG A 328 -18.18 49.14 2.67
CA ARG A 328 -19.54 48.64 2.40
C ARG A 328 -19.83 48.20 0.96
N ASP A 329 -19.06 48.71 0.00
CA ASP A 329 -19.16 48.43 -1.43
C ASP A 329 -17.88 47.79 -2.00
N ALA A 330 -16.91 47.45 -1.15
CA ALA A 330 -15.61 46.89 -1.56
C ALA A 330 -15.73 45.49 -2.19
N ASN A 331 -16.87 44.83 -2.01
CA ASN A 331 -17.21 43.55 -2.63
C ASN A 331 -17.77 43.66 -4.07
N TRP A 332 -17.40 44.71 -4.81
CA TRP A 332 -17.87 44.92 -6.18
C TRP A 332 -17.23 43.98 -7.22
N SER A 333 -16.11 43.33 -6.89
CA SER A 333 -15.54 42.31 -7.78
C SER A 333 -16.37 41.02 -7.73
N PRO A 334 -16.76 40.42 -8.87
CA PRO A 334 -17.37 39.09 -8.89
C PRO A 334 -16.36 37.98 -8.53
N ASP A 335 -15.05 38.25 -8.66
CA ASP A 335 -13.99 37.35 -8.19
C ASP A 335 -13.78 37.55 -6.68
N TRP A 336 -14.17 36.55 -5.88
CA TRP A 336 -14.11 36.60 -4.42
C TRP A 336 -12.70 36.88 -3.88
N PRO A 337 -11.61 36.24 -4.35
CA PRO A 337 -10.25 36.57 -3.91
C PRO A 337 -9.90 38.05 -4.11
N SER A 338 -10.32 38.65 -5.22
CA SER A 338 -10.10 40.08 -5.48
C SER A 338 -10.99 40.99 -4.63
N ALA A 339 -12.24 40.60 -4.38
CA ALA A 339 -13.12 41.31 -3.44
C ALA A 339 -12.57 41.25 -2.01
N ALA A 340 -12.15 40.07 -1.54
CA ALA A 340 -11.60 39.88 -0.20
C ALA A 340 -10.36 40.75 0.03
N ARG A 341 -9.40 40.78 -0.90
CA ARG A 341 -8.22 41.67 -0.86
C ARG A 341 -8.53 43.16 -0.91
N GLN A 342 -9.70 43.53 -1.43
CA GLN A 342 -10.14 44.93 -1.48
C GLN A 342 -10.83 45.34 -0.17
N ILE A 343 -11.39 44.37 0.56
CA ILE A 343 -12.06 44.56 1.85
C ILE A 343 -11.04 44.54 3.00
N GLU A 344 -10.05 43.65 2.94
CA GLU A 344 -8.84 43.66 3.79
C GLU A 344 -8.01 44.93 3.53
#